data_AF-F3B3Y2-F1
#
_entry.id   AF-F3B3Y2-F1
#
_cell.length_a   1.000
_cell.length_b   1.000
_cell.length_c   1.000
_cell.angle_alpha   90.00
_cell.angle_beta   90.00
_cell.angle_gamma   90.00
#
_symmetry.space_group_name_H-M   'P 1'
#
loop_
_entity.id
_entity.type
_entity.pdbx_description
1 polymer ?
#
loop_
_entity_poly.entity_id
_entity_poly.type
_entity_poly.pdbx_seq_one_letter_code
_entity_poly.pdbx_strand_id
1 'polypeptide(L)'
;MKNKALTLTVVASMTSNYGEGLGNVGSIQKVYKNGKAYAIRSRESMKNAIMVQSGLYDDLKVEQDGKVDQKAVSKDINVANNRALEGGYMSTIGDRKIRRSSFYLTDAISFYPFVNETRFHNNLYLAQTFAKENGINIQEKAANAGLMPYQYEYDKSLKRYSITIDLDKVGIDENYDTKAEKGERAYRVKALLSAIKNLSMVVRGNMDNAEPIFVVGGIGDKKTHYFENVVHIEANKLKIEEDLKAKLKEGYRAALLKGYNFENEKEIEAELNAGSVEEFFVNLSKEVDEYYESIES
;
A
#
# COMPACT_ATOMS: atom_id res chain seq x y z
N MET A 1 -28.54 4.20 -1.66
CA MET A 1 -27.06 4.30 -1.62
C MET A 1 -26.63 5.38 -2.59
N LYS A 2 -25.67 6.24 -2.21
CA LYS A 2 -25.27 7.42 -3.02
C LYS A 2 -24.32 7.08 -4.18
N ASN A 3 -23.95 5.80 -4.34
CA ASN A 3 -23.09 5.28 -5.41
C ASN A 3 -21.71 5.95 -5.48
N LYS A 4 -21.12 6.30 -4.34
CA LYS A 4 -19.82 6.99 -4.25
C LYS A 4 -18.67 6.04 -3.97
N ALA A 5 -17.48 6.46 -4.39
CA ALA A 5 -16.22 5.87 -3.98
C ALA A 5 -15.22 6.96 -3.57
N LEU A 6 -14.30 6.59 -2.71
CA LEU A 6 -13.12 7.37 -2.41
C LEU A 6 -11.98 6.84 -3.28
N THR A 7 -11.39 7.67 -4.12
CA THR A 7 -10.26 7.28 -4.97
C THR A 7 -9.07 8.20 -4.71
N LEU A 8 -7.89 7.61 -4.54
CA LEU A 8 -6.62 8.32 -4.38
C LEU A 8 -5.59 7.74 -5.36
N THR A 9 -4.77 8.61 -5.93
CA THR A 9 -3.48 8.23 -6.53
C THR A 9 -2.38 8.90 -5.74
N VAL A 10 -1.44 8.10 -5.25
CA VAL A 10 -0.38 8.50 -4.33
C VAL A 10 0.97 8.29 -5.00
N VAL A 11 1.83 9.29 -4.88
CA VAL A 11 3.26 9.19 -5.13
C VAL A 11 3.98 9.16 -3.80
N ALA A 12 4.80 8.13 -3.57
CA ALA A 12 5.60 7.98 -2.36
C ALA A 12 6.94 7.32 -2.67
N SER A 13 7.94 7.58 -1.84
CA SER A 13 9.24 6.90 -1.90
C SER A 13 9.17 5.63 -1.06
N MET A 14 9.41 4.46 -1.67
CA MET A 14 9.33 3.20 -0.94
C MET A 14 10.25 2.13 -1.51
N THR A 15 10.73 1.23 -0.66
CA THR A 15 11.48 0.05 -1.06
C THR A 15 10.53 -0.97 -1.69
N SER A 16 10.97 -1.52 -2.82
CA SER A 16 10.28 -2.62 -3.51
C SER A 16 10.20 -3.87 -2.63
N ASN A 17 9.14 -4.66 -2.77
CA ASN A 17 9.07 -5.94 -2.07
C ASN A 17 9.83 -7.02 -2.85
N TYR A 18 10.33 -8.00 -2.11
CA TYR A 18 11.11 -9.10 -2.66
C TYR A 18 10.18 -10.21 -3.13
N GLY A 19 10.53 -10.81 -4.27
CA GLY A 19 9.91 -12.03 -4.75
C GLY A 19 10.61 -13.27 -4.18
N GLU A 20 10.31 -14.42 -4.78
CA GLU A 20 11.06 -15.66 -4.51
C GLU A 20 12.51 -15.52 -4.98
N GLY A 21 13.45 -15.94 -4.14
CA GLY A 21 14.88 -15.90 -4.43
C GLY A 21 15.39 -17.20 -5.06
N LEU A 22 16.49 -17.11 -5.80
CA LEU A 22 17.25 -18.28 -6.27
C LEU A 22 18.48 -18.45 -5.39
N GLY A 23 18.46 -19.44 -4.50
CA GLY A 23 19.54 -19.66 -3.53
C GLY A 23 19.76 -18.43 -2.62
N ASN A 24 20.99 -17.92 -2.59
CA ASN A 24 21.37 -16.75 -1.77
C ASN A 24 21.17 -15.40 -2.47
N VAL A 25 20.42 -15.37 -3.58
CA VAL A 25 20.12 -14.15 -4.35
C VAL A 25 18.67 -13.76 -4.16
N GLY A 26 18.44 -12.62 -3.50
CA GLY A 26 17.12 -11.99 -3.42
C GLY A 26 16.86 -11.13 -4.65
N SER A 27 15.72 -11.31 -5.30
CA SER A 27 15.26 -10.42 -6.38
C SER A 27 14.06 -9.60 -5.93
N ILE A 28 14.00 -8.35 -6.37
CA ILE A 28 12.80 -7.52 -6.19
C ILE A 28 11.77 -7.87 -7.25
N GLN A 29 10.50 -7.65 -6.93
CA GLN A 29 9.44 -7.78 -7.93
C GLN A 29 9.50 -6.63 -8.94
N LYS A 30 9.23 -6.95 -10.21
CA LYS A 30 9.28 -6.00 -11.33
C LYS A 30 8.13 -6.26 -12.29
N VAL A 31 7.74 -5.22 -13.03
CA VAL A 31 6.86 -5.33 -14.20
C VAL A 31 7.60 -4.86 -15.44
N TYR A 32 7.30 -5.47 -16.59
CA TYR A 32 7.87 -5.06 -17.87
C TYR A 32 6.87 -4.19 -18.63
N LYS A 33 7.28 -2.98 -19.00
CA LYS A 33 6.46 -2.02 -19.75
C LYS A 33 7.34 -1.26 -20.74
N ASN A 34 6.86 -1.06 -21.97
CA ASN A 34 7.51 -0.22 -22.99
C ASN A 34 9.03 -0.50 -23.15
N GLY A 35 9.42 -1.78 -23.18
CA GLY A 35 10.82 -2.15 -23.37
C GLY A 35 11.68 -2.17 -22.10
N LYS A 36 11.16 -1.73 -20.95
CA LYS A 36 11.92 -1.53 -19.71
C LYS A 36 11.29 -2.28 -18.53
N ALA A 37 12.14 -2.67 -17.57
CA ALA A 37 11.69 -3.21 -16.29
C ALA A 37 11.48 -2.07 -15.29
N TYR A 38 10.44 -2.16 -14.48
CA TYR A 38 10.13 -1.21 -13.42
C TYR A 38 9.96 -1.97 -12.12
N ALA A 39 10.69 -1.53 -11.09
CA ALA A 39 10.58 -2.11 -9.76
C ALA A 39 9.19 -1.80 -9.17
N ILE A 40 8.61 -2.79 -8.49
CA ILE A 40 7.28 -2.64 -7.90
C ILE A 40 7.28 -2.98 -6.41
N ARG A 41 6.26 -2.42 -5.76
CA ARG A 41 5.68 -3.04 -4.57
C ARG A 41 4.32 -3.61 -4.93
N SER A 42 4.12 -4.90 -4.76
CA SER A 42 2.85 -5.53 -5.16
C SER A 42 1.66 -4.99 -4.38
N ARG A 43 0.51 -4.96 -5.02
CA ARG A 43 -0.76 -4.57 -4.39
C ARG A 43 -1.10 -5.43 -3.18
N GLU A 44 -0.71 -6.70 -3.15
CA GLU A 44 -0.89 -7.60 -2.00
C GLU A 44 -0.01 -7.16 -0.83
N SER A 45 1.26 -6.81 -1.09
CA SER A 45 2.16 -6.27 -0.07
C SER A 45 1.66 -4.93 0.48
N MET A 46 1.20 -4.04 -0.40
CA MET A 46 0.59 -2.76 -0.02
C MET A 46 -0.66 -2.96 0.82
N LYS A 47 -1.57 -3.85 0.39
CA LYS A 47 -2.80 -4.16 1.10
C LYS A 47 -2.50 -4.68 2.51
N ASN A 48 -1.55 -5.61 2.65
CA ASN A 48 -1.18 -6.14 3.96
C ASN A 48 -0.59 -5.06 4.87
N ALA A 49 0.32 -4.22 4.37
CA ALA A 49 0.90 -3.13 5.15
C ALA A 49 -0.18 -2.16 5.65
N ILE A 50 -1.09 -1.74 4.77
CA ILE A 50 -2.19 -0.84 5.12
C ILE A 50 -3.16 -1.50 6.12
N MET A 51 -3.52 -2.76 5.93
CA MET A 51 -4.44 -3.48 6.84
C MET A 51 -3.84 -3.69 8.23
N VAL A 52 -2.55 -4.00 8.33
CA VAL A 52 -1.85 -4.10 9.62
C VAL A 52 -1.77 -2.73 10.28
N GLN A 53 -1.27 -1.71 9.58
CA GLN A 53 -1.04 -0.40 10.18
C GLN A 53 -2.35 0.35 10.51
N SER A 54 -3.45 0.05 9.82
CA SER A 54 -4.78 0.59 10.16
C SER A 54 -5.44 -0.12 11.34
N GLY A 55 -4.88 -1.23 11.84
CA GLY A 55 -5.49 -2.07 12.87
C GLY A 55 -6.66 -2.92 12.36
N LEU A 56 -6.95 -2.91 11.07
CA LEU A 56 -8.03 -3.72 10.50
C LEU A 56 -7.71 -5.23 10.52
N TYR A 57 -6.45 -5.62 10.71
CA TYR A 57 -6.07 -7.03 10.91
C TYR A 57 -5.94 -7.43 12.39
N ASP A 58 -6.23 -6.54 13.35
CA ASP A 58 -6.11 -6.85 14.78
C ASP A 58 -7.07 -7.95 15.22
N ASP A 59 -8.21 -8.08 14.55
CA ASP A 59 -9.24 -9.09 14.80
C ASP A 59 -9.20 -10.26 13.79
N LEU A 60 -8.13 -10.36 12.98
CA LEU A 60 -7.98 -11.43 11.99
C LEU A 60 -8.00 -12.79 12.68
N LYS A 61 -9.00 -13.59 12.34
CA LYS A 61 -9.06 -15.01 12.67
C LYS A 61 -8.80 -15.82 11.41
N VAL A 62 -7.99 -16.86 11.54
CA VAL A 62 -7.64 -17.79 10.47
C VAL A 62 -8.18 -19.16 10.82
N GLU A 63 -8.70 -19.85 9.82
CA GLU A 63 -9.08 -21.26 9.90
C GLU A 63 -8.42 -22.02 8.75
N GLN A 64 -8.19 -23.31 8.96
CA GLN A 64 -7.51 -24.17 8.00
C GLN A 64 -8.49 -25.12 7.34
N ASP A 65 -8.46 -25.18 6.01
CA ASP A 65 -9.12 -26.21 5.22
C ASP A 65 -8.07 -27.10 4.55
N GLY A 66 -7.84 -28.28 5.12
CA GLY A 66 -6.76 -29.17 4.70
C GLY A 66 -5.38 -28.54 4.89
N LYS A 67 -4.76 -28.07 3.79
CA LYS A 67 -3.43 -27.40 3.79
C LYS A 67 -3.50 -25.91 3.46
N VAL A 68 -4.71 -25.36 3.31
CA VAL A 68 -4.92 -23.97 2.92
C VAL A 68 -5.42 -23.20 4.13
N ASP A 69 -4.67 -22.18 4.52
CA ASP A 69 -5.11 -21.23 5.53
C ASP A 69 -5.98 -20.16 4.87
N GLN A 70 -7.16 -19.91 5.42
CA GLN A 70 -8.09 -18.90 4.94
C GLN A 70 -8.62 -18.06 6.10
N LYS A 71 -9.18 -16.88 5.81
CA LYS A 71 -9.83 -16.06 6.83
C LYS A 71 -11.04 -16.82 7.38
N ALA A 72 -11.20 -16.87 8.69
CA ALA A 72 -12.35 -17.50 9.32
C ALA A 72 -13.61 -16.68 9.02
N VAL A 73 -14.62 -17.33 8.46
CA VAL A 73 -15.89 -16.66 8.13
C VAL A 73 -17.08 -17.56 8.45
N SER A 74 -18.04 -17.02 9.19
CA SER A 74 -19.28 -17.70 9.58
C SER A 74 -20.41 -16.69 9.76
N LYS A 75 -21.58 -17.14 10.22
CA LYS A 75 -22.64 -16.22 10.64
C LYS A 75 -22.19 -15.32 11.80
N ASP A 76 -21.35 -15.84 12.69
CA ASP A 76 -20.83 -15.14 13.86
C ASP A 76 -19.56 -14.34 13.58
N ILE A 77 -18.81 -14.67 12.53
CA ILE A 77 -17.61 -13.95 12.08
C ILE A 77 -17.84 -13.51 10.63
N ASN A 78 -18.30 -12.27 10.46
CA ASN A 78 -18.66 -11.71 9.16
C ASN A 78 -18.15 -10.27 9.04
N VAL A 79 -18.29 -9.64 7.89
CA VAL A 79 -17.68 -8.31 7.69
C VAL A 79 -18.30 -7.26 8.61
N ALA A 80 -19.55 -7.40 9.05
CA ALA A 80 -20.16 -6.41 9.94
C ALA A 80 -19.44 -6.33 11.30
N ASN A 81 -18.89 -7.44 11.79
CA ASN A 81 -18.26 -7.54 13.12
C ASN A 81 -16.77 -7.92 13.10
N ASN A 82 -16.19 -8.24 11.95
CA ASN A 82 -14.77 -8.51 11.77
C ASN A 82 -14.17 -7.65 10.66
N ARG A 83 -13.30 -6.72 11.05
CA ARG A 83 -12.66 -5.72 10.19
C ARG A 83 -11.66 -6.37 9.21
N ALA A 84 -11.03 -7.46 9.59
CA ALA A 84 -10.04 -8.13 8.73
C ALA A 84 -10.65 -8.68 7.42
N LEU A 85 -11.96 -8.89 7.40
CA LEU A 85 -12.71 -9.34 6.23
C LEU A 85 -12.96 -8.23 5.19
N GLU A 86 -12.66 -6.96 5.53
CA GLU A 86 -12.87 -5.82 4.63
C GLU A 86 -12.06 -5.93 3.34
N GLY A 87 -10.83 -6.48 3.44
CA GLY A 87 -9.95 -6.76 2.32
C GLY A 87 -10.42 -7.88 1.37
N GLY A 88 -11.59 -8.46 1.62
CA GLY A 88 -12.16 -9.59 0.90
C GLY A 88 -11.77 -10.94 1.52
N TYR A 89 -12.53 -11.98 1.16
CA TYR A 89 -12.26 -13.36 1.54
C TYR A 89 -12.80 -14.34 0.49
N MET A 90 -12.24 -15.54 0.51
CA MET A 90 -12.77 -16.72 -0.14
C MET A 90 -12.76 -17.82 0.91
N SER A 91 -13.93 -18.34 1.25
CA SER A 91 -14.07 -19.51 2.13
C SER A 91 -14.46 -20.72 1.30
N THR A 92 -13.74 -21.82 1.56
CA THR A 92 -13.97 -23.14 0.96
C THR A 92 -14.55 -24.16 1.94
N ILE A 93 -14.68 -23.78 3.23
CA ILE A 93 -15.28 -24.63 4.25
C ILE A 93 -16.81 -24.56 4.14
N GLY A 94 -17.43 -25.70 3.91
CA GLY A 94 -18.87 -25.79 3.64
C GLY A 94 -19.20 -25.27 2.24
N ASP A 95 -20.15 -24.33 2.15
CA ASP A 95 -20.51 -23.71 0.88
C ASP A 95 -19.47 -22.67 0.47
N ARG A 96 -18.99 -22.74 -0.77
CA ARG A 96 -18.01 -21.79 -1.29
C ARG A 96 -18.58 -20.38 -1.28
N LYS A 97 -18.03 -19.51 -0.43
CA LYS A 97 -18.41 -18.10 -0.30
C LYS A 97 -17.27 -17.20 -0.71
N ILE A 98 -17.56 -16.23 -1.58
CA ILE A 98 -16.58 -15.25 -2.06
C ILE A 98 -17.15 -13.87 -1.77
N ARG A 99 -16.36 -13.04 -1.07
CA ARG A 99 -16.62 -11.61 -0.93
C ARG A 99 -15.45 -10.84 -1.52
N ARG A 100 -15.75 -9.97 -2.47
CA ARG A 100 -14.74 -9.03 -3.02
C ARG A 100 -14.36 -8.00 -1.96
N SER A 101 -13.13 -7.53 -2.03
CA SER A 101 -12.65 -6.42 -1.20
C SER A 101 -13.54 -5.18 -1.40
N SER A 102 -13.78 -4.40 -0.35
CA SER A 102 -14.42 -3.08 -0.53
C SER A 102 -13.44 -2.03 -1.03
N PHE A 103 -12.14 -2.29 -0.94
CA PHE A 103 -11.10 -1.41 -1.47
C PHE A 103 -10.10 -2.16 -2.36
N TYR A 104 -9.62 -1.47 -3.37
CA TYR A 104 -8.77 -2.00 -4.43
C TYR A 104 -7.50 -1.18 -4.51
N LEU A 105 -6.39 -1.84 -4.84
CA LEU A 105 -5.07 -1.25 -4.96
C LEU A 105 -4.45 -1.67 -6.29
N THR A 106 -3.74 -0.75 -6.93
CA THR A 106 -2.76 -1.10 -7.96
C THR A 106 -1.45 -1.56 -7.30
N ASP A 107 -0.56 -2.16 -8.07
CA ASP A 107 0.83 -2.22 -7.65
C ASP A 107 1.36 -0.79 -7.49
N ALA A 108 2.28 -0.59 -6.54
CA ALA A 108 3.10 0.61 -6.52
C ALA A 108 4.22 0.43 -7.54
N ILE A 109 4.20 1.20 -8.62
CA ILE A 109 5.15 1.04 -9.73
C ILE A 109 6.10 2.23 -9.75
N SER A 110 7.40 1.97 -9.88
CA SER A 110 8.41 3.01 -10.03
C SER A 110 8.17 3.88 -11.26
N PHE A 111 8.39 5.18 -11.14
CA PHE A 111 8.42 6.09 -12.28
C PHE A 111 9.66 5.89 -13.15
N TYR A 112 10.72 5.34 -12.56
CA TYR A 112 12.01 5.18 -13.21
C TYR A 112 12.25 3.71 -13.58
N PRO A 113 12.86 3.44 -14.75
CA PRO A 113 13.32 2.11 -15.09
C PRO A 113 14.25 1.57 -14.01
N PHE A 114 14.08 0.30 -13.66
CA PHE A 114 14.94 -0.38 -12.71
C PHE A 114 16.36 -0.48 -13.27
N VAL A 115 17.31 0.06 -12.52
CA VAL A 115 18.74 -0.16 -12.72
C VAL A 115 19.17 -1.15 -11.64
N ASN A 116 19.82 -2.25 -12.03
CA ASN A 116 20.20 -3.28 -11.07
C ASN A 116 21.27 -2.75 -10.11
N GLU A 117 20.85 -2.44 -8.88
CA GLU A 117 21.72 -2.22 -7.74
C GLU A 117 21.75 -3.51 -6.90
N THR A 118 22.88 -4.21 -6.91
CA THR A 118 23.07 -5.39 -6.07
C THR A 118 23.78 -5.00 -4.77
N ARG A 119 23.20 -5.39 -3.63
CA ARG A 119 23.80 -5.23 -2.31
C ARG A 119 24.34 -6.56 -1.83
N PHE A 120 25.51 -6.51 -1.19
CA PHE A 120 26.14 -7.65 -0.53
C PHE A 120 26.04 -7.46 0.98
N HIS A 121 25.45 -8.43 1.65
CA HIS A 121 25.27 -8.41 3.09
C HIS A 121 25.86 -9.67 3.73
N ASN A 122 26.37 -9.49 4.93
CA ASN A 122 26.78 -10.56 5.82
C ASN A 122 26.62 -10.05 7.26
N ASN A 123 26.83 -10.93 8.25
CA ASN A 123 26.94 -10.52 9.64
C ASN A 123 28.36 -10.75 10.14
N LEU A 124 29.26 -9.81 9.78
CA LEU A 124 30.66 -9.89 10.15
C LEU A 124 30.87 -9.93 11.67
N TYR A 125 30.09 -9.17 12.44
CA TYR A 125 30.22 -9.11 13.89
C TYR A 125 29.88 -10.45 14.56
N LEU A 126 28.80 -11.10 14.13
CA LEU A 126 28.42 -12.43 14.63
C LEU A 126 29.49 -13.47 14.27
N ALA A 127 29.97 -13.44 13.02
CA ALA A 127 31.00 -14.36 12.56
C ALA A 127 32.34 -14.17 13.30
N GLN A 128 32.74 -12.92 13.56
CA GLN A 128 33.95 -12.61 14.35
C GLN A 128 33.83 -13.08 15.80
N THR A 129 32.66 -12.89 16.42
CA THR A 129 32.39 -13.37 17.77
C THR A 129 32.52 -14.89 17.85
N PHE A 130 31.83 -15.61 16.96
CA PHE A 130 31.92 -17.07 16.89
C PHE A 130 33.35 -17.56 16.60
N ALA A 131 34.05 -16.88 15.67
CA ALA A 131 35.42 -17.22 15.33
C ALA A 131 36.37 -17.09 16.51
N LYS A 132 36.23 -16.02 17.32
CA LYS A 132 37.02 -15.79 18.52
C LYS A 132 36.80 -16.87 19.57
N GLU A 133 35.54 -17.26 19.81
CA GLU A 133 35.19 -18.30 20.78
C GLU A 133 35.71 -19.70 20.39
N ASN A 134 35.82 -19.96 19.08
CA ASN A 134 36.19 -21.27 18.54
C ASN A 134 37.63 -21.32 17.99
N GLY A 135 38.44 -20.28 18.19
CA GLY A 135 39.82 -20.22 17.70
C GLY A 135 39.95 -20.27 16.18
N ILE A 136 38.94 -19.80 15.44
CA ILE A 136 38.90 -19.81 13.97
C ILE A 136 39.57 -18.54 13.45
N ASN A 137 40.55 -18.69 12.57
CA ASN A 137 41.06 -17.56 11.79
C ASN A 137 40.04 -17.21 10.68
N ILE A 138 39.33 -16.08 10.84
CA ILE A 138 38.28 -15.66 9.91
C ILE A 138 38.81 -15.26 8.52
N GLN A 139 40.08 -14.85 8.41
CA GLN A 139 40.69 -14.46 7.13
C GLN A 139 40.99 -15.70 6.27
N GLU A 140 41.30 -16.83 6.90
CA GLU A 140 41.60 -18.08 6.21
C GLU A 140 40.37 -19.00 6.09
N LYS A 141 39.49 -19.00 7.10
CA LYS A 141 38.39 -19.95 7.26
C LYS A 141 37.04 -19.27 7.51
N ALA A 142 36.74 -18.22 6.74
CA ALA A 142 35.50 -17.43 6.84
C ALA A 142 34.22 -18.29 6.86
N ALA A 143 34.13 -19.31 6.00
CA ALA A 143 32.98 -20.21 5.95
C ALA A 143 32.79 -21.01 7.25
N ASN A 144 33.89 -21.42 7.90
CA ASN A 144 33.84 -22.14 9.18
C ASN A 144 33.38 -21.23 10.32
N ALA A 145 33.56 -19.92 10.19
CA ALA A 145 33.03 -18.91 11.11
C ALA A 145 31.57 -18.52 10.81
N GLY A 146 30.93 -19.18 9.83
CA GLY A 146 29.56 -18.85 9.40
C GLY A 146 29.45 -17.54 8.62
N LEU A 147 30.56 -16.95 8.16
CA LEU A 147 30.54 -15.74 7.35
C LEU A 147 30.11 -16.08 5.93
N MET A 148 28.80 -16.10 5.69
CA MET A 148 28.22 -16.34 4.38
C MET A 148 27.62 -15.04 3.83
N PRO A 149 28.22 -14.44 2.78
CA PRO A 149 27.59 -13.34 2.07
C PRO A 149 26.29 -13.80 1.41
N TYR A 150 25.24 -13.01 1.57
CA TYR A 150 24.04 -13.09 0.74
C TYR A 150 23.92 -11.80 -0.06
N GLN A 151 23.36 -11.89 -1.25
CA GLN A 151 23.21 -10.75 -2.14
C GLN A 151 21.75 -10.53 -2.50
N TYR A 152 21.35 -9.29 -2.70
CA TYR A 152 20.01 -9.00 -3.18
C TYR A 152 19.95 -7.72 -4.01
N GLU A 153 19.04 -7.69 -4.97
CA GLU A 153 18.68 -6.49 -5.69
C GLU A 153 18.00 -5.49 -4.75
N TYR A 154 18.42 -4.24 -4.80
CA TYR A 154 17.82 -3.17 -4.01
C TYR A 154 17.18 -2.13 -4.92
N ASP A 155 16.00 -1.67 -4.52
CA ASP A 155 15.37 -0.51 -5.10
C ASP A 155 14.54 0.19 -4.03
N LYS A 156 14.87 1.46 -3.81
CA LYS A 156 14.02 2.45 -3.15
C LYS A 156 13.91 3.64 -4.08
N SER A 157 12.70 3.89 -4.56
CA SER A 157 12.43 4.87 -5.60
C SER A 157 11.03 5.46 -5.42
N LEU A 158 10.78 6.59 -6.08
CA LEU A 158 9.44 7.17 -6.19
C LEU A 158 8.55 6.21 -6.98
N LYS A 159 7.44 5.81 -6.36
CA LYS A 159 6.43 4.92 -6.94
C LYS A 159 5.06 5.55 -6.91
N ARG A 160 4.24 5.19 -7.89
CA ARG A 160 2.82 5.51 -7.96
C ARG A 160 2.00 4.29 -7.60
N TYR A 161 1.03 4.45 -6.70
CA TYR A 161 -0.07 3.51 -6.56
C TYR A 161 -1.40 4.25 -6.50
N SER A 162 -2.48 3.54 -6.80
CA SER A 162 -3.83 4.06 -6.58
C SER A 162 -4.59 3.15 -5.64
N ILE A 163 -5.43 3.75 -4.80
CA ILE A 163 -6.40 3.05 -3.97
C ILE A 163 -7.79 3.59 -4.25
N THR A 164 -8.77 2.68 -4.38
CA THR A 164 -10.18 3.05 -4.51
C THR A 164 -11.00 2.25 -3.51
N ILE A 165 -11.76 2.94 -2.67
CA ILE A 165 -12.66 2.38 -1.66
C ILE A 165 -14.09 2.58 -2.14
N ASP A 166 -14.80 1.49 -2.39
CA ASP A 166 -16.24 1.49 -2.66
C ASP A 166 -17.00 1.69 -1.34
N LEU A 167 -17.38 2.94 -1.06
CA LEU A 167 -17.98 3.34 0.21
C LEU A 167 -19.33 2.64 0.44
N ASP A 168 -19.99 2.17 -0.61
CA ASP A 168 -21.23 1.40 -0.47
C ASP A 168 -20.98 -0.02 0.02
N LYS A 169 -19.79 -0.59 -0.19
CA LYS A 169 -19.47 -1.99 0.15
C LYS A 169 -18.73 -2.16 1.47
N VAL A 170 -18.19 -1.07 2.05
CA VAL A 170 -17.54 -1.11 3.36
C VAL A 170 -18.51 -1.59 4.42
N GLY A 171 -18.09 -2.58 5.22
CA GLY A 171 -18.90 -3.12 6.31
C GLY A 171 -20.13 -3.94 5.86
N ILE A 172 -20.29 -4.25 4.57
CA ILE A 172 -21.42 -5.04 4.05
C ILE A 172 -20.94 -6.44 3.68
N ASP A 173 -21.66 -7.46 4.15
CA ASP A 173 -21.49 -8.86 3.75
C ASP A 173 -22.80 -9.45 3.21
N GLU A 174 -22.90 -9.56 1.89
CA GLU A 174 -24.05 -10.14 1.20
C GLU A 174 -24.15 -11.67 1.39
N ASN A 175 -23.05 -12.36 1.75
CA ASN A 175 -23.08 -13.82 1.96
C ASN A 175 -23.75 -14.23 3.29
N TYR A 176 -23.99 -13.25 4.17
CA TYR A 176 -24.58 -13.43 5.50
C TYR A 176 -25.67 -12.39 5.80
N ASP A 177 -26.03 -11.54 4.82
CA ASP A 177 -26.99 -10.44 4.96
C ASP A 177 -26.71 -9.53 6.16
N THR A 178 -25.43 -9.22 6.38
CA THR A 178 -24.98 -8.37 7.51
C THR A 178 -24.43 -7.03 7.04
N LYS A 179 -24.63 -6.00 7.87
CA LYS A 179 -24.22 -4.61 7.61
C LYS A 179 -23.76 -3.99 8.92
N ALA A 180 -22.53 -3.48 8.94
CA ALA A 180 -22.01 -2.70 10.06
C ALA A 180 -22.75 -1.37 10.20
N GLU A 181 -22.80 -0.84 11.42
CA GLU A 181 -23.34 0.49 11.69
C GLU A 181 -22.56 1.58 10.95
N LYS A 182 -23.21 2.72 10.69
CA LYS A 182 -22.63 3.84 9.91
C LYS A 182 -21.31 4.33 10.51
N GLY A 183 -21.23 4.46 11.83
CA GLY A 183 -20.03 4.90 12.54
C GLY A 183 -18.86 3.93 12.37
N GLU A 184 -19.11 2.62 12.43
CA GLU A 184 -18.09 1.59 12.19
C GLU A 184 -17.60 1.59 10.74
N ARG A 185 -18.51 1.80 9.77
CA ARG A 185 -18.14 1.92 8.35
C ARG A 185 -17.28 3.16 8.10
N ALA A 186 -17.63 4.30 8.69
CA ALA A 186 -16.84 5.52 8.63
C ALA A 186 -15.46 5.31 9.26
N TYR A 187 -15.41 4.70 10.45
CA TYR A 187 -14.17 4.37 11.14
C TYR A 187 -13.21 3.55 10.26
N ARG A 188 -13.69 2.48 9.62
CA ARG A 188 -12.86 1.63 8.75
C ARG A 188 -12.20 2.41 7.62
N VAL A 189 -12.96 3.28 6.95
CA VAL A 189 -12.41 4.13 5.88
C VAL A 189 -11.38 5.09 6.45
N LYS A 190 -11.67 5.76 7.57
CA LYS A 190 -10.71 6.69 8.21
C LYS A 190 -9.45 5.99 8.71
N ALA A 191 -9.56 4.76 9.20
CA ALA A 191 -8.41 3.95 9.62
C ALA A 191 -7.50 3.61 8.42
N LEU A 192 -8.08 3.23 7.28
CA LEU A 192 -7.34 3.04 6.03
C LEU A 192 -6.65 4.33 5.57
N LEU A 193 -7.35 5.47 5.62
CA LEU A 193 -6.78 6.79 5.27
C LEU A 193 -5.63 7.18 6.20
N SER A 194 -5.77 6.95 7.50
CA SER A 194 -4.71 7.19 8.49
C SER A 194 -3.47 6.32 8.22
N ALA A 195 -3.66 5.05 7.88
CA ALA A 195 -2.56 4.16 7.52
C ALA A 195 -1.86 4.59 6.23
N ILE A 196 -2.60 5.07 5.22
CA ILE A 196 -2.02 5.61 3.98
C ILE A 196 -1.20 6.87 4.26
N LYS A 197 -1.75 7.81 5.03
CA LYS A 197 -1.09 9.07 5.39
C LYS A 197 0.25 8.82 6.08
N ASN A 198 0.29 7.87 7.02
CA ASN A 198 1.45 7.62 7.87
C ASN A 198 2.22 6.34 7.46
N LEU A 199 2.07 5.88 6.21
CA LEU A 199 2.50 4.54 5.81
C LEU A 199 3.98 4.33 6.12
N SER A 200 4.26 3.35 6.98
CA SER A 200 5.62 2.97 7.35
C SER A 200 5.80 1.48 7.12
N MET A 201 6.95 1.08 6.61
CA MET A 201 7.18 -0.30 6.20
C MET A 201 8.55 -0.78 6.61
N VAL A 202 8.63 -1.99 7.13
CA VAL A 202 9.92 -2.65 7.39
C VAL A 202 10.20 -3.64 6.27
N VAL A 203 11.34 -3.47 5.61
CA VAL A 203 11.77 -4.31 4.49
C VAL A 203 13.21 -4.77 4.71
N ARG A 204 13.40 -6.07 4.99
CA ARG A 204 14.72 -6.65 5.30
C ARG A 204 15.49 -5.83 6.36
N GLY A 205 14.79 -5.36 7.40
CA GLY A 205 15.37 -4.56 8.49
C GLY A 205 15.48 -3.05 8.21
N ASN A 206 15.22 -2.59 6.98
CA ASN A 206 15.14 -1.16 6.69
C ASN A 206 13.74 -0.63 7.02
N MET A 207 13.68 0.47 7.75
CA MET A 207 12.44 1.20 8.03
C MET A 207 12.23 2.28 6.98
N ASP A 208 11.19 2.15 6.18
CA ASP A 208 10.78 3.14 5.19
C ASP A 208 9.67 4.02 5.75
N ASN A 209 9.87 5.33 5.60
CA ASN A 209 8.79 6.29 5.56
C ASN A 209 8.25 6.35 4.12
N ALA A 210 7.03 5.82 3.92
CA ALA A 210 6.33 5.79 2.65
C ALA A 210 5.08 6.68 2.68
N GLU A 211 5.11 7.74 3.49
CA GLU A 211 4.08 8.76 3.48
C GLU A 211 3.90 9.38 2.08
N PRO A 212 2.70 9.92 1.77
CA PRO A 212 2.46 10.58 0.50
C PRO A 212 3.38 11.80 0.32
N ILE A 213 4.17 11.77 -0.75
CA ILE A 213 4.89 12.94 -1.24
C ILE A 213 3.95 13.81 -2.08
N PHE A 214 3.12 13.18 -2.90
CA PHE A 214 2.00 13.81 -3.60
C PHE A 214 0.79 12.90 -3.55
N VAL A 215 -0.39 13.47 -3.36
CA VAL A 215 -1.65 12.74 -3.41
C VAL A 215 -2.70 13.55 -4.15
N VAL A 216 -3.47 12.88 -4.99
CA VAL A 216 -4.63 13.46 -5.67
C VAL A 216 -5.82 12.53 -5.55
N GLY A 217 -6.99 13.09 -5.25
CA GLY A 217 -8.20 12.30 -5.11
C GLY A 217 -9.24 12.91 -4.18
N GLY A 218 -10.16 12.06 -3.72
CA GLY A 218 -11.31 12.46 -2.91
C GLY A 218 -12.51 11.53 -3.11
N ILE A 219 -13.66 11.92 -2.57
CA ILE A 219 -14.93 11.21 -2.72
C ILE A 219 -15.64 11.69 -3.99
N GLY A 220 -16.09 10.76 -4.84
CA GLY A 220 -16.86 11.08 -6.03
C GLY A 220 -17.58 9.86 -6.62
N ASP A 221 -18.11 9.98 -7.84
CA ASP A 221 -18.91 8.93 -8.48
C ASP A 221 -18.07 7.85 -9.20
N LYS A 222 -16.75 8.01 -9.23
CA LYS A 222 -15.84 7.15 -9.99
C LYS A 222 -15.36 5.98 -9.13
N LYS A 223 -15.98 4.80 -9.31
CA LYS A 223 -15.58 3.54 -8.64
C LYS A 223 -14.38 2.85 -9.33
N THR A 224 -13.34 3.61 -9.65
CA THR A 224 -12.12 3.13 -10.30
C THR A 224 -10.91 3.98 -9.87
N HIS A 225 -9.70 3.56 -10.23
CA HIS A 225 -8.45 4.30 -9.98
C HIS A 225 -8.37 5.56 -10.86
N TYR A 226 -9.16 6.58 -10.49
CA TYR A 226 -9.56 7.65 -11.42
C TYR A 226 -8.41 8.51 -11.94
N PHE A 227 -7.35 8.64 -11.14
CA PHE A 227 -6.18 9.49 -11.43
C PHE A 227 -4.96 8.68 -11.92
N GLU A 228 -5.04 7.35 -11.99
CA GLU A 228 -3.89 6.51 -12.32
C GLU A 228 -3.22 6.91 -13.64
N ASN A 229 -4.02 7.22 -14.67
CA ASN A 229 -3.52 7.50 -16.01
C ASN A 229 -3.08 8.95 -16.24
N VAL A 230 -3.28 9.86 -15.28
CA VAL A 230 -2.97 11.29 -15.41
C VAL A 230 -1.86 11.76 -14.46
N VAL A 231 -1.34 10.86 -13.61
CA VAL A 231 -0.20 11.16 -12.72
C VAL A 231 1.06 10.53 -13.31
N HIS A 232 1.93 11.38 -13.86
CA HIS A 232 3.22 11.00 -14.45
C HIS A 232 4.34 11.89 -13.93
N ILE A 233 5.52 11.32 -13.77
CA ILE A 233 6.74 12.06 -13.43
C ILE A 233 7.77 11.84 -14.52
N GLU A 234 8.41 12.92 -14.93
CA GLU A 234 9.55 12.91 -15.84
C GLU A 234 10.60 13.89 -15.31
N ALA A 235 11.86 13.44 -15.26
CA ALA A 235 12.98 14.24 -14.75
C ALA A 235 12.67 14.92 -13.39
N ASN A 236 12.18 14.15 -12.41
CA ASN A 236 11.79 14.63 -11.08
C ASN A 236 10.75 15.77 -11.06
N LYS A 237 9.98 15.95 -12.15
CA LYS A 237 8.86 16.89 -12.21
C LYS A 237 7.55 16.14 -12.35
N LEU A 238 6.54 16.54 -11.59
CA LEU A 238 5.17 16.09 -11.83
C LEU A 238 4.69 16.75 -13.14
N LYS A 239 4.21 15.95 -14.10
CA LYS A 239 3.59 16.48 -15.31
C LYS A 239 2.19 17.02 -14.98
N ILE A 240 2.00 18.31 -15.22
CA ILE A 240 0.74 19.01 -14.96
C ILE A 240 0.03 19.23 -16.29
N GLU A 241 -0.77 18.24 -16.69
CA GLU A 241 -1.53 18.26 -17.95
C GLU A 241 -2.99 18.69 -17.73
N GLU A 242 -3.67 19.11 -18.80
CA GLU A 242 -5.05 19.60 -18.73
C GLU A 242 -6.05 18.57 -18.17
N ASP A 243 -5.86 17.28 -18.44
CA ASP A 243 -6.73 16.21 -17.92
C ASP A 243 -6.65 16.08 -16.39
N LEU A 244 -5.46 16.31 -15.79
CA LEU A 244 -5.30 16.32 -14.34
C LEU A 244 -6.07 17.50 -13.73
N LYS A 245 -5.92 18.70 -14.31
CA LYS A 245 -6.64 19.90 -13.90
C LYS A 245 -8.15 19.77 -14.08
N ALA A 246 -8.60 19.18 -15.19
CA ALA A 246 -10.02 18.97 -15.47
C ALA A 246 -10.66 18.05 -14.43
N LYS A 247 -9.99 16.95 -14.06
CA LYS A 247 -10.47 16.06 -13.00
C LYS A 247 -10.56 16.76 -11.64
N LEU A 248 -9.60 17.62 -11.29
CA LEU A 248 -9.67 18.39 -10.04
C LEU A 248 -10.89 19.32 -9.97
N LYS A 249 -11.32 19.90 -11.11
CA LYS A 249 -12.53 20.73 -11.20
C LYS A 249 -13.82 19.95 -10.89
N GLU A 250 -13.81 18.61 -10.89
CA GLU A 250 -14.94 17.77 -10.48
C GLU A 250 -15.11 17.68 -8.95
N GLY A 251 -14.35 18.45 -8.17
CA GLY A 251 -14.46 18.49 -6.70
C GLY A 251 -13.41 17.63 -5.97
N TYR A 252 -12.44 17.07 -6.70
CA TYR A 252 -11.30 16.38 -6.11
C TYR A 252 -10.21 17.37 -5.68
N ARG A 253 -9.29 16.93 -4.82
CA ARG A 253 -8.19 17.76 -4.32
C ARG A 253 -6.83 17.15 -4.62
N ALA A 254 -5.81 17.99 -4.61
CA ALA A 254 -4.41 17.58 -4.65
C ALA A 254 -3.69 18.10 -3.40
N ALA A 255 -2.63 17.40 -2.99
CA ALA A 255 -1.75 17.83 -1.91
C ALA A 255 -0.31 17.38 -2.14
N LEU A 256 0.60 18.14 -1.56
CA LEU A 256 2.05 18.01 -1.76
C LEU A 256 2.78 18.11 -0.41
N LEU A 257 3.72 17.19 -0.19
CA LEU A 257 4.71 17.28 0.88
C LEU A 257 5.91 18.05 0.36
N LYS A 258 6.04 19.30 0.80
CA LYS A 258 7.20 20.14 0.46
C LYS A 258 8.45 19.59 1.11
N GLY A 259 9.49 19.37 0.32
CA GLY A 259 10.74 18.82 0.82
C GLY A 259 11.83 18.71 -0.23
N TYR A 260 11.70 19.43 -1.35
CA TYR A 260 12.54 19.26 -2.54
C TYR A 260 12.42 17.85 -3.14
N ASN A 261 11.22 17.28 -3.05
CA ASN A 261 10.89 15.97 -3.62
C ASN A 261 10.64 16.06 -5.14
N PHE A 262 10.17 17.21 -5.61
CA PHE A 262 10.03 17.54 -7.03
C PHE A 262 10.79 18.83 -7.38
N GLU A 263 11.25 18.93 -8.62
CA GLU A 263 11.87 20.17 -9.10
C GLU A 263 10.84 21.29 -9.32
N ASN A 264 9.57 20.93 -9.55
CA ASN A 264 8.49 21.87 -9.85
C ASN A 264 7.46 22.02 -8.72
N GLU A 265 7.84 21.86 -7.45
CA GLU A 265 6.91 22.00 -6.30
C GLU A 265 6.07 23.29 -6.36
N LYS A 266 6.68 24.46 -6.67
CA LYS A 266 5.94 25.74 -6.77
C LYS A 266 4.87 25.75 -7.87
N GLU A 267 5.14 25.06 -8.98
CA GLU A 267 4.19 24.93 -10.09
C GLU A 267 3.02 24.02 -9.69
N ILE A 268 3.33 22.90 -9.01
CA ILE A 268 2.33 21.97 -8.46
C ILE A 268 1.38 22.72 -7.52
N GLU A 269 1.92 23.52 -6.59
CA GLU A 269 1.11 24.33 -5.68
C GLU A 269 0.21 25.31 -6.40
N ALA A 270 0.77 26.08 -7.34
CA ALA A 270 0.04 27.15 -8.02
C ALA A 270 -1.03 26.61 -8.99
N GLU A 271 -0.69 25.61 -9.80
CA GLU A 271 -1.56 25.14 -10.88
C GLU A 271 -2.60 24.12 -10.43
N LEU A 272 -2.29 23.30 -9.41
CA LEU A 272 -3.22 22.31 -8.88
C LEU A 272 -3.93 22.78 -7.60
N ASN A 273 -3.62 24.00 -7.12
CA ASN A 273 -4.04 24.50 -5.81
C ASN A 273 -3.76 23.46 -4.70
N ALA A 274 -2.56 22.87 -4.76
CA ALA A 274 -2.21 21.74 -3.91
C ALA A 274 -1.98 22.20 -2.47
N GLY A 275 -2.77 21.67 -1.54
CA GLY A 275 -2.63 21.93 -0.11
C GLY A 275 -1.55 21.07 0.54
N SER A 276 -1.46 21.14 1.87
CA SER A 276 -0.61 20.21 2.64
C SER A 276 -1.21 18.80 2.70
N VAL A 277 -0.36 17.78 2.78
CA VAL A 277 -0.81 16.38 2.95
C VAL A 277 -1.62 16.22 4.23
N GLU A 278 -1.23 16.89 5.32
CA GLU A 278 -1.98 16.89 6.59
C GLU A 278 -3.43 17.36 6.39
N GLU A 279 -3.60 18.55 5.80
CA GLU A 279 -4.91 19.15 5.56
C GLU A 279 -5.76 18.30 4.63
N PHE A 280 -5.16 17.71 3.60
CA PHE A 280 -5.85 16.82 2.67
C PHE A 280 -6.53 15.66 3.39
N PHE A 281 -5.80 14.93 4.25
CA PHE A 281 -6.35 13.78 4.97
C PHE A 281 -7.32 14.18 6.09
N VAL A 282 -7.13 15.33 6.74
CA VAL A 282 -8.09 15.88 7.70
C VAL A 282 -9.43 16.18 7.02
N ASN A 283 -9.40 16.86 5.88
CA ASN A 283 -10.62 17.20 5.14
C ASN A 283 -11.31 15.95 4.58
N LEU A 284 -10.54 15.01 4.02
CA LEU A 284 -11.09 13.76 3.50
C LEU A 284 -11.72 12.91 4.61
N SER A 285 -11.16 12.92 5.83
CA SER A 285 -11.74 12.23 6.98
C SER A 285 -13.09 12.83 7.39
N LYS A 286 -13.25 14.16 7.33
CA LYS A 286 -14.53 14.84 7.58
C LYS A 286 -15.57 14.47 6.51
N GLU A 287 -15.19 14.46 5.24
CA GLU A 287 -16.08 14.06 4.14
C GLU A 287 -16.56 12.61 4.25
N VAL A 288 -15.73 11.72 4.80
CA VAL A 288 -16.14 10.35 5.11
C VAL A 288 -17.24 10.31 6.17
N ASP A 289 -17.10 11.11 7.24
CA ASP A 289 -18.13 11.20 8.29
C ASP A 289 -19.43 11.75 7.71
N GLU A 290 -19.36 12.88 6.99
CA GLU A 290 -20.51 13.49 6.30
C GLU A 290 -21.18 12.51 5.32
N TYR A 291 -20.38 11.73 4.59
CA TYR A 291 -20.89 10.70 3.67
C TYR A 291 -21.75 9.68 4.42
N TYR A 292 -21.23 9.05 5.47
CA TYR A 292 -21.94 7.98 6.18
C TYR A 292 -23.11 8.48 7.03
N GLU A 293 -23.00 9.66 7.63
CA GLU A 293 -24.10 10.32 8.35
C GLU A 293 -25.29 10.60 7.42
N SER A 294 -25.01 10.95 6.16
CA SER A 294 -26.02 11.30 5.17
C SER A 294 -26.69 10.10 4.47
N ILE A 295 -26.27 8.87 4.75
CA ILE A 295 -26.94 7.66 4.25
C ILE A 295 -28.17 7.41 5.13
N GLU A 296 -29.32 7.08 4.55
CA GLU A 296 -30.48 6.61 5.33
C GLU A 296 -30.17 5.26 6.02
N SER A 297 -30.78 5.01 7.18
CA SER A 297 -30.55 3.80 8.00
C SER A 297 -30.86 2.52 7.24
#